data_AF-A0A8B9AVN3-F1
#
_entry.id   AF-A0A8B9AVN3-F1
#
_cell.length_a   1.000
_cell.length_b   1.000
_cell.length_c   1.000
_cell.angle_alpha   90.00
_cell.angle_beta   90.00
_cell.angle_gamma   90.00
#
_symmetry.space_group_name_H-M   'P 1'
#
loop_
_entity.id
_entity.type
_entity.pdbx_description
1 polymer ?
#
loop_
_entity_poly.entity_id
_entity_poly.type
_entity_poly.pdbx_seq_one_letter_code
_entity_poly.pdbx_strand_id
1 'polypeptide(L)'
;MTVEEKILYKLRKARRKEERFVQALKKLEPSETSETTHDPEVLTPEEHFYFLKMGHKCKNYVPVGRRGIFQGVILNMHLHWKKHQTLKVVVKTFTPEEVREIAAELARLSGGIVLDIHEGNTIIMYRGKNYAQPPTEIMSPRVTLSKKKALDKSKYRDALRAVRRYIPKLQQDLEDIQVQMQREGENKGKLSINKESPDAEGNGAISDHQLERFEELEVQEDGSNELEEDESLMESSTWSDSEDLSDIFETDSEGETEDKLEKPLYLDAVERFPSVNGGTPDDFEEHLRQIAAASKIGDSLEKDVKLEELDEIDKIFLRASSLLKRRRR
;
A
#
# COMPACT_ATOMS: atom_id res chain seq x y z
N MET A 1 -6.95 20.89 37.76
CA MET A 1 -7.62 20.93 36.45
C MET A 1 -9.12 20.76 36.62
N THR A 2 -9.89 21.73 36.16
CA THR A 2 -11.36 21.65 36.08
C THR A 2 -11.78 20.56 35.08
N VAL A 3 -13.04 20.13 35.11
CA VAL A 3 -13.55 19.10 34.17
C VAL A 3 -13.49 19.60 32.73
N GLU A 4 -13.80 20.88 32.51
CA GLU A 4 -13.73 21.56 31.22
C GLU A 4 -12.31 21.58 30.65
N GLU A 5 -11.30 21.95 31.46
CA GLU A 5 -9.88 21.96 31.06
C GLU A 5 -9.42 20.57 30.60
N LYS A 6 -9.87 19.49 31.24
CA LYS A 6 -9.53 18.12 30.85
C LYS A 6 -10.10 17.75 29.48
N ILE A 7 -11.30 18.21 29.15
CA ILE A 7 -11.95 17.95 27.85
C ILE A 7 -11.29 18.79 26.76
N LEU A 8 -11.01 20.06 27.02
CA LEU A 8 -10.24 20.92 26.13
C LEU A 8 -8.87 20.32 25.80
N TYR A 9 -8.16 19.79 26.80
CA TYR A 9 -6.89 19.08 26.60
C TYR A 9 -7.05 17.87 25.68
N LYS A 10 -8.06 17.02 25.92
CA LYS A 10 -8.36 15.86 25.07
C LYS A 10 -8.71 16.27 23.64
N LEU A 11 -9.46 17.36 23.46
CA LEU A 11 -9.85 17.90 22.16
C LEU A 11 -8.64 18.39 21.37
N ARG A 12 -7.76 19.19 21.99
CA ARG A 12 -6.49 19.62 21.37
C ARG A 12 -5.63 18.41 20.98
N LYS A 13 -5.50 17.43 21.87
CA LYS A 13 -4.77 16.18 21.61
C LYS A 13 -5.37 15.39 20.44
N ALA A 14 -6.70 15.33 20.32
CA ALA A 14 -7.39 14.68 19.23
C ALA A 14 -7.16 15.39 17.89
N ARG A 15 -7.26 16.73 17.85
CA ARG A 15 -6.96 17.54 16.65
C ARG A 15 -5.51 17.38 16.20
N ARG A 16 -4.55 17.45 17.13
CA ARG A 16 -3.12 17.19 16.85
C ARG A 16 -2.89 15.79 16.27
N LYS A 17 -3.64 14.77 16.72
CA LYS A 17 -3.60 13.41 16.14
C LYS A 17 -4.19 13.36 14.74
N GLU A 18 -5.33 14.02 14.50
CA GLU A 18 -5.94 14.11 13.18
C GLU A 18 -4.96 14.70 12.16
N GLU A 19 -4.35 15.84 12.47
CA GLU A 19 -3.36 16.50 11.60
C GLU A 19 -2.18 15.57 11.27
N ARG A 20 -1.64 14.87 12.28
CA ARG A 20 -0.55 13.90 12.08
C ARG A 20 -0.96 12.78 11.11
N PHE A 21 -2.16 12.22 11.24
CA PHE A 21 -2.63 11.18 10.33
C PHE A 21 -2.88 11.69 8.92
N VAL A 22 -3.44 12.90 8.78
CA VAL A 22 -3.62 13.55 7.48
C VAL A 22 -2.27 13.81 6.80
N GLN A 23 -1.28 14.30 7.54
CA GLN A 23 0.08 14.49 7.00
C GLN A 23 0.74 13.16 6.60
N ALA A 24 0.59 12.11 7.40
CA ALA A 24 1.10 10.78 7.07
C ALA A 24 0.46 10.22 5.79
N LEU A 25 -0.85 10.41 5.59
CA LEU A 25 -1.54 10.02 4.37
C LEU A 25 -1.05 10.80 3.15
N LYS A 26 -0.90 12.12 3.26
CA LYS A 26 -0.34 12.96 2.18
C LYS A 26 1.08 12.56 1.77
N LYS A 27 1.91 12.07 2.70
CA LYS A 27 3.26 11.56 2.39
C LYS A 27 3.23 10.22 1.66
N LEU A 28 2.18 9.41 1.88
CA LEU A 28 2.04 8.10 1.27
C LEU A 28 1.37 8.17 -0.10
N GLU A 29 0.43 9.10 -0.30
CA GLU A 29 -0.20 9.32 -1.59
C GLU A 29 0.78 10.04 -2.53
N PRO A 30 1.25 9.39 -3.61
CA PRO A 30 2.14 10.05 -4.55
C PRO A 30 1.40 11.22 -5.23
N SER A 31 2.15 12.27 -5.55
CA SER A 31 1.64 13.46 -6.26
C SER A 31 0.88 13.04 -7.53
N GLU A 32 -0.38 13.41 -7.62
CA GLU A 32 -1.29 13.14 -8.74
C GLU A 32 -0.76 13.76 -10.05
N THR A 33 0.20 13.11 -10.69
CA THR A 33 0.91 13.68 -11.86
C THR A 33 1.13 12.68 -12.99
N SER A 34 0.29 11.66 -13.07
CA SER A 34 0.23 10.85 -14.29
C SER A 34 -1.18 10.93 -14.85
N GLU A 35 -1.33 11.80 -15.85
CA GLU A 35 -2.42 11.71 -16.81
C GLU A 35 -2.54 10.26 -17.29
N THR A 36 -3.77 9.79 -17.45
CA THR A 36 -4.05 8.45 -17.98
C THR A 36 -3.46 8.35 -19.37
N THR A 37 -2.34 7.64 -19.52
CA THR A 37 -1.71 7.41 -20.84
C THR A 37 -2.59 6.56 -21.76
N HIS A 38 -3.63 5.93 -21.23
CA HIS A 38 -4.55 5.11 -22.02
C HIS A 38 -5.65 5.98 -22.64
N ASP A 39 -5.70 5.96 -23.97
CA ASP A 39 -6.79 6.52 -24.75
C ASP A 39 -8.12 5.90 -24.28
N PRO A 40 -9.12 6.68 -23.80
CA PRO A 40 -10.41 6.12 -23.47
C PRO A 40 -11.07 5.66 -24.77
N GLU A 41 -10.82 4.40 -25.13
CA GLU A 41 -11.54 3.73 -26.20
C GLU A 41 -13.03 3.91 -25.91
N VAL A 42 -13.71 4.73 -26.72
CA VAL A 42 -15.14 4.98 -26.56
C VAL A 42 -15.85 3.68 -26.90
N LEU A 43 -16.22 2.91 -25.87
CA LEU A 43 -17.06 1.73 -26.05
C LEU A 43 -18.42 2.18 -26.57
N THR A 44 -18.87 1.53 -27.64
CA THR A 44 -20.26 1.71 -28.07
C THR A 44 -21.19 1.15 -26.98
N PRO A 45 -22.43 1.67 -26.85
CA PRO A 45 -23.37 1.16 -25.85
C PRO A 45 -23.65 -0.35 -25.98
N GLU A 46 -23.62 -0.86 -27.21
CA GLU A 46 -23.80 -2.30 -27.50
C GLU A 46 -22.63 -3.13 -26.97
N GLU A 47 -21.40 -2.69 -27.21
CA GLU A 47 -20.19 -3.34 -26.70
C GLU A 47 -20.12 -3.26 -25.18
N HIS A 48 -20.48 -2.11 -24.59
CA HIS A 48 -20.55 -1.94 -23.13
C HIS A 48 -21.51 -2.96 -22.52
N PHE A 49 -22.73 -3.08 -23.05
CA PHE A 49 -23.71 -4.05 -22.57
C PHE A 49 -23.24 -5.50 -22.75
N TYR A 50 -22.60 -5.81 -23.88
CA TYR A 50 -22.04 -7.14 -24.14
C TYR A 50 -20.97 -7.53 -23.11
N PHE A 51 -19.99 -6.66 -22.89
CA PHE A 51 -18.92 -6.92 -21.92
C PHE A 51 -19.43 -6.89 -20.48
N LEU A 52 -20.42 -6.06 -20.17
CA LEU A 52 -21.05 -6.04 -18.85
C LEU A 52 -21.71 -7.39 -18.56
N LYS A 53 -22.50 -7.92 -19.52
CA LYS A 53 -23.13 -9.24 -19.40
C LYS A 53 -22.11 -10.37 -19.27
N MET A 54 -21.00 -10.30 -20.00
CA MET A 54 -19.88 -11.24 -19.85
C MET A 54 -19.21 -11.11 -18.48
N GLY A 55 -18.99 -9.88 -18.02
CA GLY A 55 -18.40 -9.54 -16.74
C GLY A 55 -19.22 -10.10 -15.59
N HIS A 56 -20.55 -9.98 -15.60
CA HIS A 56 -21.40 -10.59 -14.58
C HIS A 56 -21.30 -12.12 -14.56
N LYS A 57 -21.17 -12.78 -15.72
CA LYS A 57 -21.04 -14.24 -15.82
C LYS A 57 -19.64 -14.75 -15.53
N CYS A 58 -18.63 -13.88 -15.50
CA CYS A 58 -17.25 -14.31 -15.36
C CYS A 58 -16.98 -14.83 -13.92
N LYS A 59 -16.12 -15.85 -13.83
CA LYS A 59 -15.72 -16.48 -12.56
C LYS A 59 -14.37 -15.97 -12.04
N ASN A 60 -13.60 -15.29 -12.89
CA ASN A 60 -12.31 -14.72 -12.52
C ASN A 60 -12.52 -13.45 -11.70
N TYR A 61 -11.88 -13.41 -10.54
CA TYR A 61 -11.97 -12.28 -9.63
C TYR A 61 -10.63 -11.98 -8.95
N VAL A 62 -10.43 -10.70 -8.62
CA VAL A 62 -9.32 -10.22 -7.80
C VAL A 62 -9.89 -9.71 -6.48
N PRO A 63 -9.52 -10.31 -5.33
CA PRO A 63 -9.96 -9.81 -4.03
C PRO A 63 -9.12 -8.61 -3.60
N VAL A 64 -9.80 -7.53 -3.20
CA VAL A 64 -9.19 -6.36 -2.55
C VAL A 64 -9.64 -6.35 -1.10
N GLY A 65 -8.69 -6.59 -0.19
CA GLY A 65 -8.92 -6.58 1.26
C GLY A 65 -8.48 -5.27 1.91
N ARG A 66 -8.26 -5.31 3.22
CA ARG A 66 -7.89 -4.14 4.05
C ARG A 66 -6.81 -3.23 3.46
N ARG A 67 -5.80 -3.79 2.80
CA ARG A 67 -4.67 -3.03 2.22
C ARG A 67 -5.08 -2.12 1.06
N GLY A 68 -6.26 -2.31 0.48
CA GLY A 68 -6.67 -1.60 -0.72
C GLY A 68 -5.81 -1.97 -1.93
N ILE A 69 -5.58 -0.99 -2.80
CA ILE A 69 -4.82 -1.15 -4.04
C ILE A 69 -3.32 -1.07 -3.75
N PHE A 70 -2.58 -2.07 -4.22
CA PHE A 70 -1.13 -2.09 -4.21
C PHE A 70 -0.63 -2.81 -5.47
N GLN A 71 0.68 -2.78 -5.70
CA GLN A 71 1.33 -3.33 -6.90
C GLN A 71 0.84 -4.74 -7.28
N GLY A 72 0.70 -5.64 -6.31
CA GLY A 72 0.26 -7.02 -6.56
C GLY A 72 -1.20 -7.16 -7.00
N VAL A 73 -2.08 -6.19 -6.67
CA VAL A 73 -3.47 -6.18 -7.16
C VAL A 73 -3.48 -5.93 -8.66
N ILE A 74 -2.79 -4.88 -9.10
CA ILE A 74 -2.69 -4.51 -10.52
C ILE A 74 -2.03 -5.63 -11.32
N LEU A 75 -0.96 -6.22 -10.80
CA LEU A 75 -0.32 -7.39 -11.39
C LEU A 75 -1.30 -8.54 -11.59
N ASN A 76 -2.09 -8.87 -10.56
CA ASN A 76 -3.05 -9.95 -10.63
C ASN A 76 -4.15 -9.67 -11.66
N MET A 77 -4.58 -8.41 -11.81
CA MET A 77 -5.52 -8.01 -12.85
C MET A 77 -4.95 -8.29 -14.25
N HIS A 78 -3.71 -7.88 -14.52
CA HIS A 78 -3.06 -8.12 -15.81
C HIS A 78 -2.85 -9.62 -16.10
N LEU A 79 -2.59 -10.43 -15.07
CA LEU A 79 -2.49 -11.88 -15.21
C LEU A 79 -3.81 -12.51 -15.66
N HIS A 80 -4.94 -12.06 -15.09
CA HIS A 80 -6.26 -12.49 -15.57
C HIS A 80 -6.55 -11.99 -16.99
N TRP A 81 -6.16 -10.75 -17.29
CA TRP A 81 -6.39 -10.16 -18.61
C TRP A 81 -5.60 -10.80 -19.74
N LYS A 82 -4.58 -11.60 -19.44
CA LYS A 82 -3.89 -12.44 -20.43
C LYS A 82 -4.83 -13.43 -21.13
N LYS A 83 -5.80 -13.99 -20.39
CA LYS A 83 -6.72 -15.03 -20.90
C LYS A 83 -8.17 -14.56 -20.98
N HIS A 84 -8.55 -13.55 -20.21
CA HIS A 84 -9.93 -13.08 -20.10
C HIS A 84 -10.02 -11.60 -20.45
N GLN A 85 -11.12 -11.19 -21.08
CA GLN A 85 -11.31 -9.79 -21.45
C GLN A 85 -11.88 -8.95 -20.28
N THR A 86 -12.72 -9.58 -19.45
CA THR A 86 -13.39 -8.96 -18.31
C THR A 86 -12.87 -9.55 -17.00
N LEU A 87 -12.97 -8.80 -15.91
CA LEU A 87 -12.55 -9.20 -14.57
C LEU A 87 -13.47 -8.60 -13.51
N LYS A 88 -13.75 -9.37 -12.45
CA LYS A 88 -14.39 -8.85 -11.22
C LYS A 88 -13.34 -8.45 -10.20
N VAL A 89 -13.48 -7.29 -9.59
CA VAL A 89 -12.67 -6.89 -8.43
C VAL A 89 -13.61 -6.81 -7.23
N VAL A 90 -13.42 -7.71 -6.26
CA VAL A 90 -14.29 -7.82 -5.08
C VAL A 90 -13.65 -7.05 -3.94
N VAL A 91 -14.25 -5.91 -3.57
CA VAL A 91 -13.71 -5.01 -2.55
C VAL A 91 -14.40 -5.28 -1.22
N LYS A 92 -13.63 -5.76 -0.24
CA LYS A 92 -14.11 -5.99 1.14
C LYS A 92 -13.70 -4.81 2.02
N THR A 93 -14.46 -4.51 3.08
CA THR A 93 -14.14 -3.54 4.16
C THR A 93 -14.28 -2.04 3.84
N PHE A 94 -14.48 -1.64 2.59
CA PHE A 94 -14.61 -0.24 2.20
C PHE A 94 -16.08 0.19 2.06
N THR A 95 -16.35 1.49 2.23
CA THR A 95 -17.68 2.07 1.95
C THR A 95 -17.95 2.15 0.45
N PRO A 96 -19.21 2.21 0.00
CA PRO A 96 -19.52 2.34 -1.43
C PRO A 96 -18.89 3.57 -2.09
N GLU A 97 -18.71 4.66 -1.33
CA GLU A 97 -18.02 5.85 -1.80
C GLU A 97 -16.53 5.58 -2.03
N GLU A 98 -15.85 4.96 -1.07
CA GLU A 98 -14.45 4.54 -1.19
C GLU A 98 -14.26 3.53 -2.34
N VAL A 99 -15.26 2.67 -2.60
CA VAL A 99 -15.23 1.73 -3.73
C VAL A 99 -15.22 2.46 -5.07
N ARG A 100 -15.92 3.60 -5.19
CA ARG A 100 -15.88 4.44 -6.40
C ARG A 100 -14.50 5.08 -6.59
N GLU A 101 -13.88 5.56 -5.51
CA GLU A 101 -12.49 6.07 -5.53
C GLU A 101 -11.52 4.97 -5.97
N ILE A 102 -11.64 3.77 -5.39
CA ILE A 102 -10.85 2.59 -5.75
C ILE A 102 -11.06 2.22 -7.22
N ALA A 103 -12.29 2.26 -7.73
CA ALA A 103 -12.57 1.95 -9.13
C ALA A 103 -11.85 2.94 -10.08
N ALA A 104 -11.87 4.24 -9.75
CA ALA A 104 -11.16 5.27 -10.50
C ALA A 104 -9.63 5.09 -10.42
N GLU A 105 -9.08 4.80 -9.23
CA GLU A 105 -7.65 4.51 -9.06
C GLU A 105 -7.23 3.26 -9.84
N LEU A 106 -8.04 2.19 -9.83
CA LEU A 106 -7.77 0.97 -10.59
C LEU A 106 -7.77 1.24 -12.09
N ALA A 107 -8.74 2.01 -12.61
CA ALA A 107 -8.78 2.40 -14.01
C ALA A 107 -7.51 3.17 -14.40
N ARG A 108 -7.11 4.15 -13.58
CA ARG A 108 -5.90 4.95 -13.79
C ARG A 108 -4.62 4.13 -13.76
N LEU A 109 -4.48 3.21 -12.81
CA LEU A 109 -3.25 2.44 -12.60
C LEU A 109 -3.10 1.25 -13.55
N SER A 110 -4.21 0.62 -13.93
CA SER A 110 -4.21 -0.57 -14.80
C SER A 110 -4.47 -0.26 -16.27
N GLY A 111 -4.97 0.94 -16.58
CA GLY A 111 -5.44 1.31 -17.92
C GLY A 111 -6.75 0.62 -18.33
N GLY A 112 -7.36 -0.16 -17.43
CA GLY A 112 -8.63 -0.82 -17.69
C GLY A 112 -9.83 0.12 -17.58
N ILE A 113 -10.93 -0.27 -18.22
CA ILE A 113 -12.19 0.46 -18.25
C ILE A 113 -13.14 -0.13 -17.21
N VAL A 114 -13.70 0.73 -16.36
CA VAL A 114 -14.75 0.34 -15.40
C VAL A 114 -16.07 0.26 -16.15
N LEU A 115 -16.69 -0.92 -16.19
CA LEU A 115 -17.97 -1.14 -16.86
C LEU A 115 -19.14 -0.83 -15.92
N ASP A 116 -19.08 -1.34 -14.69
CA ASP A 116 -20.12 -1.19 -13.68
C ASP A 116 -19.56 -1.45 -12.27
N ILE A 117 -20.25 -0.91 -11.26
CA ILE A 117 -20.01 -1.18 -9.84
C ILE A 117 -21.28 -1.84 -9.30
N HIS A 118 -21.25 -3.16 -9.18
CA HIS A 118 -22.37 -3.97 -8.77
C HIS A 118 -22.59 -3.94 -7.25
N GLU A 119 -23.81 -4.28 -6.85
CA GLU A 119 -24.21 -4.45 -5.45
C GLU A 119 -23.29 -5.46 -4.75
N GLY A 120 -22.85 -5.13 -3.52
CA GLY A 120 -21.84 -5.92 -2.80
C GLY A 120 -20.39 -5.52 -3.11
N ASN A 121 -20.14 -4.26 -3.48
CA ASN A 121 -18.80 -3.68 -3.66
C ASN A 121 -17.94 -4.44 -4.69
N THR A 122 -18.56 -4.90 -5.78
CA THR A 122 -17.87 -5.63 -6.85
C THR A 122 -17.74 -4.75 -8.08
N ILE A 123 -16.52 -4.44 -8.48
CA ILE A 123 -16.22 -3.62 -9.66
C ILE A 123 -16.02 -4.55 -10.85
N ILE A 124 -16.71 -4.32 -11.96
CA ILE A 124 -16.54 -5.06 -13.20
C ILE A 124 -15.65 -4.23 -14.12
N MET A 125 -14.49 -4.79 -14.48
CA MET A 125 -13.50 -4.11 -15.29
C MET A 125 -13.26 -4.84 -16.61
N TYR A 126 -12.99 -4.07 -17.65
CA TYR A 126 -12.62 -4.52 -18.98
C TYR A 126 -11.22 -4.03 -19.32
N ARG A 127 -10.41 -4.86 -19.97
CA ARG A 127 -9.00 -4.57 -20.25
C ARG A 127 -8.75 -3.59 -21.41
N GLY A 128 -9.74 -3.36 -22.29
CA GLY A 128 -9.56 -2.65 -23.58
C GLY A 128 -9.46 -3.59 -24.79
N LYS A 129 -9.81 -3.09 -25.98
CA LYS A 129 -9.72 -3.85 -27.25
C LYS A 129 -8.27 -4.08 -27.63
N ASN A 130 -7.44 -3.05 -27.45
CA ASN A 130 -6.02 -3.06 -27.79
C ASN A 130 -5.11 -3.53 -26.65
N TYR A 131 -5.62 -4.36 -25.74
CA TYR A 131 -4.81 -4.89 -24.65
C TYR A 131 -3.67 -5.76 -25.19
N ALA A 132 -2.46 -5.24 -25.11
CA ALA A 132 -1.22 -6.01 -25.18
C ALA A 132 -0.75 -6.29 -23.75
N GLN A 133 -0.18 -7.49 -23.51
CA GLN A 133 0.43 -7.76 -22.21
C GLN A 133 1.50 -6.69 -21.96
N PRO A 134 1.35 -5.84 -20.92
CA PRO A 134 2.28 -4.76 -20.73
C PRO A 134 3.67 -5.31 -20.39
N PRO A 135 4.75 -4.57 -20.72
CA PRO A 135 6.05 -4.79 -20.10
C PRO A 135 5.93 -4.87 -18.57
N THR A 136 6.89 -5.54 -17.93
CA THR A 136 6.91 -5.75 -16.47
C THR A 136 6.75 -4.45 -15.67
N GLU A 137 7.24 -3.34 -16.22
CA GLU A 137 7.14 -2.00 -15.63
C GLU A 137 5.69 -1.48 -15.50
N ILE A 138 4.81 -1.87 -16.43
CA ILE A 138 3.39 -1.48 -16.44
C ILE A 138 2.52 -2.54 -15.75
N MET A 139 2.90 -3.82 -15.79
CA MET A 139 2.25 -4.88 -15.01
C MET A 139 2.32 -4.64 -13.49
N SER A 140 3.27 -3.81 -13.05
CA SER A 140 3.48 -3.48 -11.65
C SER A 140 3.99 -2.05 -11.52
N PRO A 141 3.12 -1.05 -11.78
CA PRO A 141 3.56 0.33 -11.94
C PRO A 141 4.32 0.80 -10.71
N ARG A 142 5.50 1.42 -10.92
CA ARG A 142 6.32 1.97 -9.83
C ARG A 142 5.61 3.08 -9.04
N VAL A 143 4.55 3.64 -9.63
CA VAL A 143 3.67 4.64 -9.01
C VAL A 143 2.76 4.02 -7.94
N THR A 144 2.53 2.71 -7.97
CA THR A 144 1.70 2.01 -6.97
C THR A 144 2.40 1.86 -5.63
N LEU A 145 1.61 1.79 -4.56
CA LEU A 145 2.14 1.56 -3.22
C LEU A 145 2.69 0.13 -3.08
N SER A 146 3.79 0.01 -2.32
CA SER A 146 4.27 -1.28 -1.81
C SER A 146 3.29 -1.85 -0.78
N LYS A 147 3.29 -3.18 -0.60
CA LYS A 147 2.40 -3.92 0.32
C LYS A 147 2.42 -3.37 1.76
N LYS A 148 3.60 -2.94 2.25
CA LYS A 148 3.74 -2.33 3.60
C LYS A 148 3.10 -0.95 3.64
N LYS A 149 3.46 -0.07 2.70
CA LYS A 149 2.91 1.29 2.57
C LYS A 149 1.38 1.30 2.40
N ALA A 150 0.83 0.35 1.64
CA ALA A 150 -0.61 0.19 1.46
C ALA A 150 -1.33 -0.22 2.76
N LEU A 151 -0.72 -1.11 3.55
CA LEU A 151 -1.25 -1.45 4.87
C LEU A 151 -1.21 -0.25 5.83
N ASP A 152 -0.12 0.52 5.81
CA ASP A 152 0.02 1.70 6.66
C ASP A 152 -0.97 2.79 6.25
N LYS A 153 -1.19 3.02 4.93
CA LYS A 153 -2.26 3.89 4.41
C LYS A 153 -3.62 3.49 4.98
N SER A 154 -3.96 2.19 4.95
CA SER A 154 -5.19 1.67 5.53
C SER A 154 -5.30 1.93 7.04
N LYS A 155 -4.24 1.66 7.82
CA LYS A 155 -4.21 1.91 9.26
C LYS A 155 -4.43 3.40 9.58
N TYR A 156 -3.78 4.30 8.84
CA TYR A 156 -3.96 5.74 9.04
C TYR A 156 -5.37 6.20 8.69
N ARG A 157 -5.99 5.66 7.63
CA ARG A 157 -7.41 5.94 7.31
C ARG A 157 -8.34 5.47 8.42
N ASP A 158 -8.16 4.25 8.93
CA ASP A 158 -8.98 3.73 10.04
C ASP A 158 -8.83 4.58 11.31
N ALA A 159 -7.60 4.95 11.65
CA ALA A 159 -7.29 5.80 12.79
C ALA A 159 -7.90 7.21 12.62
N LEU A 160 -7.80 7.79 11.42
CA LEU A 160 -8.42 9.08 11.09
C LEU A 160 -9.95 9.00 11.22
N ARG A 161 -10.57 7.93 10.72
CA ARG A 161 -12.03 7.71 10.86
C ARG A 161 -12.44 7.63 12.33
N ALA A 162 -11.65 6.97 13.18
CA ALA A 162 -11.90 6.89 14.61
C ALA A 162 -11.77 8.25 15.30
N VAL A 163 -10.71 9.02 15.00
CA VAL A 163 -10.51 10.36 15.56
C VAL A 163 -11.62 11.33 15.14
N ARG A 164 -12.01 11.32 13.86
CA ARG A 164 -13.12 12.14 13.33
C ARG A 164 -14.47 11.82 13.96
N ARG A 165 -14.69 10.58 14.42
CA ARG A 165 -15.88 10.22 15.20
C ARG A 165 -15.80 10.67 16.65
N TYR A 166 -14.58 10.82 17.19
CA TYR A 166 -14.35 11.18 18.59
C TYR A 166 -14.40 12.69 18.83
N ILE A 167 -13.88 13.50 17.91
CA ILE A 167 -13.86 14.98 18.03
C ILE A 167 -15.26 15.57 18.29
N PRO A 168 -16.32 15.23 17.51
CA PRO A 168 -17.66 15.78 17.75
C PRO A 168 -18.23 15.40 19.11
N LYS A 169 -17.95 14.18 19.60
CA LYS A 169 -18.37 13.74 20.93
C LYS A 169 -17.74 14.62 22.01
N LEU A 170 -16.43 14.89 21.91
CA LEU A 170 -15.76 15.79 22.84
C LEU A 170 -16.28 17.23 22.79
N GLN A 171 -16.69 17.71 21.61
CA GLN A 171 -17.28 19.04 21.48
C GLN A 171 -18.64 19.10 22.18
N GLN A 172 -19.49 18.09 21.97
CA GLN A 172 -20.78 17.99 22.64
C GLN A 172 -20.62 17.88 24.16
N ASP A 173 -19.71 17.03 24.66
CA ASP A 173 -19.45 16.91 26.09
C ASP A 173 -19.01 18.25 26.72
N LEU A 174 -18.24 19.05 25.96
CA LEU A 174 -17.77 20.37 26.38
C LEU A 174 -18.95 21.36 26.48
N GLU A 175 -19.80 21.41 25.46
CA GLU A 175 -21.01 22.24 25.44
C GLU A 175 -21.94 21.89 26.61
N ASP A 176 -22.17 20.60 26.85
CA ASP A 176 -23.03 20.14 27.96
C ASP A 176 -22.50 20.59 29.33
N ILE A 177 -21.18 20.56 29.54
CA ILE A 177 -20.55 21.02 30.78
C ILE A 177 -20.66 22.53 30.93
N GLN A 178 -20.47 23.30 29.85
CA GLN A 178 -20.65 24.75 29.90
C GLN A 178 -22.08 25.12 30.26
N VAL A 179 -23.08 24.43 29.68
CA VAL A 179 -24.49 24.63 30.03
C VAL A 179 -24.77 24.26 31.49
N GLN A 180 -24.18 23.18 32.01
CA GLN A 180 -24.32 22.80 33.42
C GLN A 180 -23.71 23.86 34.35
N MET A 181 -22.51 24.36 34.05
CA MET A 181 -21.87 25.42 34.84
C MET A 181 -22.68 26.73 34.84
N GLN A 182 -23.27 27.11 33.69
CA GLN A 182 -24.15 28.28 33.60
C GLN A 182 -25.40 28.10 34.48
N ARG A 183 -26.05 26.93 34.43
CA ARG A 183 -27.23 26.61 35.27
C ARG A 183 -26.90 26.61 36.76
N GLU A 184 -25.74 26.09 37.16
CA GLU A 184 -25.28 26.11 38.56
C GLU A 184 -24.95 27.53 39.05
N GLY A 185 -24.40 28.39 38.18
CA GLY A 185 -24.15 29.80 38.45
C GLY A 185 -25.45 30.59 38.67
N GLU A 186 -26.46 30.39 37.81
CA GLU A 186 -27.78 31.02 37.93
C GLU A 186 -28.54 30.58 39.19
N ASN A 187 -28.45 29.30 39.56
CA ASN A 187 -29.09 28.78 40.78
C ASN A 187 -28.44 29.31 42.07
N LYS A 188 -27.12 29.53 42.08
CA LYS A 188 -26.43 30.20 43.20
C LYS A 188 -26.79 31.69 43.28
N GLY A 189 -27.01 32.35 42.14
CA GLY A 189 -27.49 33.73 42.07
C GLY A 189 -28.91 33.92 42.63
N LYS A 190 -29.82 32.96 42.40
CA LYS A 190 -31.21 33.03 42.91
C LYS A 190 -31.37 32.75 44.41
N LEU A 191 -30.44 32.05 45.07
CA LEU A 191 -30.47 31.85 46.53
C LEU A 191 -30.00 33.07 47.35
N SER A 192 -29.53 34.13 46.68
CA SER A 192 -28.96 35.31 47.35
C SER A 192 -29.81 36.58 47.20
N ILE A 193 -31.00 36.50 46.59
CA ILE A 193 -31.92 37.63 46.42
C ILE A 193 -32.95 37.61 47.57
N ASN A 194 -32.48 38.01 48.75
CA ASN A 194 -33.28 38.65 49.81
C ASN A 194 -32.37 39.64 50.55
N LYS A 195 -31.89 40.64 49.80
CA LYS A 195 -31.49 41.94 50.35
C LYS A 195 -31.52 42.96 49.20
N GLU A 196 -32.09 44.12 49.52
CA GLU A 196 -32.46 45.20 48.61
C GLU A 196 -31.27 45.80 47.82
N SER A 197 -31.64 46.36 46.67
CA SER A 197 -30.93 47.08 45.57
C SER A 197 -30.05 48.29 45.96
N PRO A 198 -29.49 49.06 45.00
CA PRO A 198 -28.77 48.75 43.75
C PRO A 198 -27.41 49.52 43.67
N ASP A 199 -26.55 49.22 42.69
CA ASP A 199 -25.79 50.20 41.86
C ASP A 199 -24.66 49.55 41.03
N ALA A 200 -24.34 50.22 39.93
CA ALA A 200 -23.14 50.10 39.07
C ALA A 200 -23.11 49.05 37.95
N GLU A 201 -23.49 49.54 36.77
CA GLU A 201 -22.70 49.57 35.53
C GLU A 201 -21.96 48.31 35.05
N GLY A 202 -22.38 47.86 33.87
CA GLY A 202 -21.74 46.80 33.11
C GLY A 202 -20.43 47.21 32.46
N ASN A 203 -19.55 46.22 32.34
CA ASN A 203 -18.84 45.90 31.10
C ASN A 203 -17.99 44.65 31.33
N GLY A 204 -17.92 43.79 30.33
CA GLY A 204 -17.06 42.61 30.37
C GLY A 204 -17.32 41.66 29.23
N ALA A 205 -17.22 42.14 27.99
CA ALA A 205 -17.01 41.28 26.84
C ALA A 205 -15.73 40.46 27.10
N ILE A 206 -15.89 39.16 27.31
CA ILE A 206 -14.76 38.23 27.46
C ILE A 206 -14.27 37.96 26.04
N SER A 207 -13.21 38.67 25.67
CA SER A 207 -12.49 38.52 24.42
C SER A 207 -11.69 37.21 24.38
N ASP A 208 -11.34 36.80 23.15
CA ASP A 208 -10.54 35.64 22.72
C ASP A 208 -9.15 35.46 23.40
N HIS A 209 -8.84 36.22 24.43
CA HIS A 209 -7.51 36.30 25.06
C HIS A 209 -7.18 35.14 26.02
N GLN A 210 -8.13 34.22 26.28
CA GLN A 210 -7.94 33.06 27.16
C GLN A 210 -7.32 31.84 26.45
N LEU A 211 -7.23 31.86 25.11
CA LEU A 211 -6.62 30.78 24.32
C LEU A 211 -5.10 30.91 24.19
N GLU A 212 -4.57 32.13 24.18
CA GLU A 212 -3.12 32.39 24.04
C GLU A 212 -2.33 32.12 25.34
N ARG A 213 -2.96 32.27 26.51
CA ARG A 213 -2.28 32.12 27.82
C ARG A 213 -1.84 30.68 28.15
N PHE A 214 -2.26 29.69 27.36
CA PHE A 214 -1.86 28.29 27.53
C PHE A 214 -0.85 27.81 26.46
N GLU A 215 -0.46 28.67 25.50
CA GLU A 215 0.64 28.37 24.57
C GLU A 215 2.02 28.52 25.21
N GLU A 216 2.16 29.40 26.22
CA GLU A 216 3.47 29.68 26.85
C GLU A 216 3.99 28.58 27.79
N LEU A 217 3.20 27.55 28.13
CA LEU A 217 3.64 26.49 29.04
C LEU A 217 4.15 25.20 28.36
N GLU A 218 4.21 25.13 27.01
CA GLU A 218 4.82 23.99 26.27
C GLU A 218 6.12 24.37 25.54
N VAL A 219 6.63 25.61 25.63
CA VAL A 219 7.87 26.04 24.91
C VAL A 219 9.16 25.56 25.59
N GLN A 220 9.09 24.86 26.73
CA GLN A 220 10.26 24.47 27.52
C GLN A 220 10.36 22.97 27.80
N GLU A 221 10.09 22.11 26.81
CA GLU A 221 10.60 20.73 26.75
C GLU A 221 10.79 20.28 25.29
N ASP A 222 11.60 21.00 24.52
CA ASP A 222 12.14 20.47 23.26
C ASP A 222 13.61 20.88 23.13
N GLY A 223 14.45 20.14 23.85
CA GLY A 223 15.90 20.30 23.85
C GLY A 223 16.54 19.00 24.29
N SER A 224 17.07 18.25 23.32
CA SER A 224 17.82 17.00 23.43
C SER A 224 17.03 15.72 23.76
N ASN A 225 16.65 14.98 22.72
CA ASN A 225 17.12 13.59 22.56
C ASN A 225 16.82 13.09 21.14
N GLU A 226 17.81 13.24 20.26
CA GLU A 226 18.03 12.32 19.16
C GLU A 226 18.51 10.99 19.75
N LEU A 227 17.64 10.00 19.90
CA LEU A 227 18.07 8.60 20.02
C LEU A 227 17.06 7.69 19.33
N GLU A 228 17.61 6.93 18.38
CA GLU A 228 16.98 5.76 17.79
C GLU A 228 16.69 4.73 18.90
N GLU A 229 15.43 4.39 19.11
CA GLU A 229 15.06 3.16 19.81
C GLU A 229 14.10 2.37 18.92
N ASP A 230 14.72 1.41 18.25
CA ASP A 230 14.08 0.20 17.74
C ASP A 230 13.76 -0.74 18.92
N GLU A 231 12.82 -1.64 18.67
CA GLU A 231 12.51 -2.87 19.42
C GLU A 231 11.59 -2.81 20.68
N SER A 232 10.37 -3.28 20.42
CA SER A 232 9.67 -4.34 21.17
C SER A 232 9.59 -4.29 22.70
N LEU A 233 8.54 -3.64 23.23
CA LEU A 233 7.89 -4.11 24.47
C LEU A 233 6.46 -3.52 24.63
N MET A 234 5.44 -4.28 24.24
CA MET A 234 4.09 -4.16 24.84
C MET A 234 3.46 -5.55 24.90
N GLU A 235 3.84 -6.23 25.97
CA GLU A 235 3.09 -7.16 26.81
C GLU A 235 1.73 -7.67 26.30
N SER A 236 1.80 -8.92 25.85
CA SER A 236 0.81 -10.00 25.99
C SER A 236 -0.23 -9.78 27.09
N SER A 237 -1.49 -9.57 26.68
CA SER A 237 -2.65 -9.92 27.52
C SER A 237 -3.04 -11.37 27.23
N THR A 238 -2.76 -12.23 28.20
CA THR A 238 -3.03 -13.67 28.25
C THR A 238 -4.52 -14.01 28.26
N TRP A 239 -5.09 -14.31 27.09
CA TRP A 239 -6.32 -15.11 27.01
C TRP A 239 -5.93 -16.50 26.49
N SER A 240 -5.68 -17.39 27.46
CA SER A 240 -5.57 -18.83 27.28
C SER A 240 -6.95 -19.38 26.94
N ASP A 241 -7.13 -19.87 25.71
CA ASP A 241 -8.21 -20.79 25.40
C ASP A 241 -7.67 -21.94 24.54
N SER A 242 -8.18 -23.10 24.91
CA SER A 242 -7.72 -24.46 24.70
C SER A 242 -7.53 -24.93 23.25
N GLU A 243 -6.50 -25.74 23.07
CA GLU A 243 -6.23 -26.55 21.89
C GLU A 243 -7.13 -27.79 21.92
N ASP A 244 -8.27 -27.75 21.22
CA ASP A 244 -9.01 -28.96 20.90
C ASP A 244 -9.89 -28.76 19.66
N LEU A 245 -9.31 -28.84 18.45
CA LEU A 245 -9.99 -29.12 17.17
C LEU A 245 -8.96 -29.51 16.07
N SER A 246 -8.06 -30.45 16.37
CA SER A 246 -7.17 -31.04 15.35
C SER A 246 -7.65 -32.45 14.95
N ASP A 247 -8.93 -32.59 14.58
CA ASP A 247 -9.51 -33.86 14.14
C ASP A 247 -10.63 -33.65 13.10
N ILE A 248 -10.31 -32.97 11.98
CA ILE A 248 -11.27 -32.79 10.88
C ILE A 248 -10.77 -33.28 9.51
N PHE A 249 -9.63 -34.00 9.49
CA PHE A 249 -9.12 -34.64 8.27
C PHE A 249 -8.87 -36.14 8.42
N GLU A 250 -9.52 -36.80 9.38
CA GLU A 250 -9.75 -38.24 9.27
C GLU A 250 -11.01 -38.45 8.43
N THR A 251 -10.82 -38.79 7.16
CA THR A 251 -11.86 -39.44 6.38
C THR A 251 -11.22 -40.59 5.63
N ASP A 252 -11.50 -41.78 6.15
CA ASP A 252 -11.29 -43.08 5.54
C ASP A 252 -11.89 -43.13 4.13
N SER A 253 -11.09 -43.63 3.20
CA SER A 253 -11.61 -44.37 2.06
C SER A 253 -10.70 -45.57 1.86
N GLU A 254 -11.10 -46.68 2.46
CA GLU A 254 -10.57 -48.01 2.17
C GLU A 254 -10.86 -48.40 0.72
N GLY A 255 -9.92 -49.13 0.09
CA GLY A 255 -10.17 -49.88 -1.13
C GLY A 255 -8.94 -50.08 -2.02
N GLU A 256 -8.26 -51.21 -1.79
CA GLU A 256 -7.43 -51.96 -2.77
C GLU A 256 -5.90 -51.70 -2.79
N THR A 257 -5.22 -52.51 -1.97
CA THR A 257 -4.05 -53.36 -2.28
C THR A 257 -3.21 -53.04 -3.52
N GLU A 258 -1.94 -52.65 -3.33
CA GLU A 258 -0.74 -53.46 -3.61
C GLU A 258 0.54 -52.59 -3.64
N ASP A 259 1.58 -53.12 -3.00
CA ASP A 259 3.03 -52.91 -3.16
C ASP A 259 3.66 -51.51 -3.00
N LYS A 260 4.31 -51.37 -1.84
CA LYS A 260 5.40 -50.43 -1.58
C LYS A 260 6.56 -50.66 -2.54
N LEU A 261 6.79 -49.72 -3.46
CA LEU A 261 8.11 -49.45 -4.01
C LEU A 261 8.45 -47.98 -3.82
N GLU A 262 9.51 -47.73 -3.04
CA GLU A 262 10.08 -46.42 -2.78
C GLU A 262 10.44 -45.73 -4.10
N LYS A 263 9.84 -44.56 -4.35
CA LYS A 263 10.12 -43.74 -5.53
C LYS A 263 11.32 -42.83 -5.19
N PRO A 264 12.45 -42.90 -5.91
CA PRO A 264 13.58 -42.05 -5.61
C PRO A 264 13.28 -40.58 -5.98
N LEU A 265 13.88 -39.67 -5.22
CA LEU A 265 13.74 -38.22 -5.40
C LEU A 265 14.28 -37.78 -6.76
N TYR A 266 13.59 -36.81 -7.37
CA TYR A 266 13.77 -36.29 -8.74
C TYR A 266 15.16 -35.70 -9.10
N LEU A 267 16.13 -35.72 -8.18
CA LEU A 267 17.47 -35.18 -8.40
C LEU A 267 18.44 -36.16 -9.07
N ASP A 268 18.12 -37.46 -9.10
CA ASP A 268 18.99 -38.50 -9.67
C ASP A 268 18.83 -38.66 -11.20
N ALA A 269 17.86 -37.97 -11.81
CA ALA A 269 17.53 -38.12 -13.23
C ALA A 269 18.29 -37.17 -14.17
N VAL A 270 19.18 -36.31 -13.67
CA VAL A 270 19.81 -35.25 -14.48
C VAL A 270 21.23 -35.59 -14.95
N GLU A 271 21.84 -36.69 -14.50
CA GLU A 271 23.23 -37.03 -14.88
C GLU A 271 23.40 -38.04 -16.02
N ARG A 272 22.34 -38.42 -16.75
CA ARG A 272 22.50 -39.30 -17.92
C ARG A 272 21.71 -38.82 -19.12
N PHE A 273 22.33 -37.94 -19.91
CA PHE A 273 21.95 -37.80 -21.31
C PHE A 273 22.51 -38.98 -22.12
N PRO A 274 21.72 -39.63 -23.00
CA PRO A 274 22.23 -40.66 -23.87
C PRO A 274 23.13 -40.03 -24.94
N SER A 275 24.38 -40.49 -25.01
CA SER A 275 25.29 -40.19 -26.10
C SER A 275 24.81 -40.88 -27.38
N VAL A 276 24.30 -40.08 -28.31
CA VAL A 276 24.02 -40.52 -29.69
C VAL A 276 24.94 -39.73 -30.62
N ASN A 277 25.79 -40.48 -31.32
CA ASN A 277 26.63 -40.13 -32.48
C ASN A 277 28.08 -39.66 -32.21
N GLY A 278 28.98 -40.65 -32.25
CA GLY A 278 30.17 -40.70 -33.11
C GLY A 278 30.90 -39.40 -33.44
N GLY A 279 31.76 -38.96 -32.53
CA GLY A 279 32.81 -37.96 -32.75
C GLY A 279 33.74 -38.00 -31.54
N THR A 280 35.04 -37.86 -31.76
CA THR A 280 36.10 -37.94 -30.74
C THR A 280 35.75 -37.16 -29.47
N PRO A 281 36.02 -37.70 -28.26
CA PRO A 281 35.80 -36.93 -27.04
C PRO A 281 36.89 -35.86 -26.96
N ASP A 282 36.56 -34.64 -27.37
CA ASP A 282 37.31 -33.47 -26.91
C ASP A 282 37.05 -33.37 -25.41
N ASP A 283 38.10 -33.66 -24.64
CA ASP A 283 38.12 -33.47 -23.20
C ASP A 283 37.70 -32.02 -22.94
N PHE A 284 36.53 -31.81 -22.33
CA PHE A 284 35.98 -30.48 -22.08
C PHE A 284 36.98 -29.58 -21.33
N GLU A 285 37.86 -30.21 -20.54
CA GLU A 285 38.96 -29.56 -19.85
C GLU A 285 40.07 -29.06 -20.80
N GLU A 286 40.39 -29.78 -21.86
CA GLU A 286 41.32 -29.33 -22.91
C GLU A 286 40.74 -28.17 -23.72
N HIS A 287 39.43 -28.20 -24.02
CA HIS A 287 38.75 -27.10 -24.70
C HIS A 287 38.76 -25.82 -23.86
N LEU A 288 38.53 -25.93 -22.55
CA LEU A 288 38.65 -24.79 -21.62
C LEU A 288 40.10 -24.29 -21.50
N ARG A 289 41.09 -25.18 -21.53
CA ARG A 289 42.52 -24.80 -21.58
C ARG A 289 42.89 -24.10 -22.88
N GLN A 290 42.32 -24.50 -24.02
CA GLN A 290 42.51 -23.83 -25.31
C GLN A 290 41.87 -22.44 -25.35
N ILE A 291 40.66 -22.27 -24.81
CA ILE A 291 39.99 -20.96 -24.70
C ILE A 291 40.80 -20.02 -23.80
N ALA A 292 41.31 -20.53 -22.68
CA ALA A 292 42.17 -19.77 -21.78
C ALA A 292 43.54 -19.41 -22.40
N ALA A 293 44.08 -20.27 -23.26
CA ALA A 293 45.30 -20.00 -24.02
C ALA A 293 45.08 -18.96 -25.14
N ALA A 294 43.94 -19.00 -25.83
CA ALA A 294 43.55 -18.02 -26.85
C ALA A 294 43.34 -16.62 -26.24
N SER A 295 42.84 -16.54 -25.00
CA SER A 295 42.71 -15.28 -24.23
C SER A 295 44.07 -14.61 -23.94
N LYS A 296 45.14 -15.38 -23.76
CA LYS A 296 46.50 -14.85 -23.55
C LYS A 296 47.19 -14.33 -24.82
N ILE A 297 46.67 -14.65 -26.01
CA ILE A 297 47.22 -14.14 -27.28
C ILE A 297 46.68 -12.74 -27.60
N GLY A 298 45.63 -12.29 -26.91
CA GLY A 298 44.99 -10.98 -27.12
C GLY A 298 45.69 -9.77 -26.51
N ASP A 299 46.82 -9.94 -25.81
CA ASP A 299 47.49 -8.85 -25.09
C ASP A 299 48.61 -8.15 -25.90
N SER A 300 48.70 -8.40 -27.22
CA SER A 300 49.71 -7.75 -28.09
C SER A 300 49.18 -7.19 -29.41
N LEU A 301 47.87 -6.98 -29.54
CA LEU A 301 47.31 -6.27 -30.71
C LEU A 301 46.79 -4.89 -30.32
N GLU A 302 47.72 -3.99 -29.98
CA GLU A 302 47.55 -2.57 -30.30
C GLU A 302 47.38 -2.48 -31.83
N LYS A 303 46.15 -2.35 -32.30
CA LYS A 303 45.85 -1.83 -33.65
C LYS A 303 44.42 -1.29 -33.71
N ASP A 304 44.38 0.02 -33.83
CA ASP A 304 43.27 0.90 -34.19
C ASP A 304 42.06 0.19 -34.82
N VAL A 305 41.09 -0.16 -33.97
CA VAL A 305 39.73 -0.43 -34.41
C VAL A 305 39.09 0.92 -34.69
N LYS A 306 38.64 1.12 -35.93
CA LYS A 306 38.06 2.38 -36.42
C LYS A 306 36.92 2.85 -35.51
N LEU A 307 37.18 3.96 -34.80
CA LEU A 307 36.28 4.64 -33.86
C LEU A 307 34.96 5.17 -34.46
N GLU A 308 34.82 5.11 -35.78
CA GLU A 308 33.74 5.72 -36.55
C GLU A 308 32.49 4.82 -36.67
N GLU A 309 32.62 3.51 -36.45
CA GLU A 309 31.50 2.54 -36.54
C GLU A 309 30.83 2.20 -35.20
N LEU A 310 31.31 2.77 -34.09
CA LEU A 310 30.80 2.45 -32.75
C LEU A 310 29.66 3.39 -32.34
N ASP A 311 28.57 2.80 -31.86
CA ASP A 311 27.42 3.51 -31.31
C ASP A 311 27.80 4.29 -30.04
N GLU A 312 27.02 5.30 -29.68
CA GLU A 312 27.32 6.18 -28.52
C GLU A 312 27.45 5.39 -27.21
N ILE A 313 26.72 4.30 -27.07
CA ILE A 313 26.74 3.42 -25.90
C ILE A 313 28.08 2.69 -25.79
N ASP A 314 28.62 2.19 -26.91
CA ASP A 314 29.91 1.49 -26.95
C ASP A 314 31.06 2.44 -26.63
N LYS A 315 30.96 3.69 -27.10
CA LYS A 315 31.91 4.76 -26.75
C LYS A 315 31.90 5.08 -25.25
N ILE A 316 30.73 5.07 -24.61
CA ILE A 316 30.60 5.27 -23.15
C ILE A 316 31.26 4.12 -22.38
N PHE A 317 31.04 2.87 -22.81
CA PHE A 317 31.65 1.70 -22.16
C PHE A 317 33.18 1.67 -22.29
N LEU A 318 33.70 2.01 -23.46
CA LEU A 318 35.15 2.15 -23.67
C LEU A 318 35.74 3.27 -22.81
N ARG A 319 35.04 4.40 -22.67
CA ARG A 319 35.47 5.50 -21.80
C ARG A 319 35.47 5.09 -20.32
N ALA A 320 34.44 4.40 -19.86
CA ALA A 320 34.32 3.92 -18.49
C ALA A 320 35.43 2.90 -18.12
N SER A 321 35.73 1.97 -19.02
CA SER A 321 36.80 0.97 -18.80
C SER A 321 38.19 1.61 -18.72
N SER A 322 38.46 2.65 -19.52
CA SER A 322 39.72 3.40 -19.46
C SER A 322 39.91 4.15 -18.12
N LEU A 323 38.82 4.70 -17.57
CA LEU A 323 38.82 5.38 -16.27
C LEU A 323 39.06 4.40 -15.11
N LEU A 324 38.55 3.17 -15.22
CA LEU A 324 38.79 2.13 -14.23
C LEU A 324 40.24 1.63 -14.24
N LYS A 325 40.88 1.56 -15.42
CA LYS A 325 42.31 1.22 -15.54
C LYS A 325 43.22 2.31 -14.95
N ARG A 326 42.86 3.59 -15.05
CA ARG A 326 43.62 4.71 -14.44
C ARG A 326 43.54 4.75 -12.92
N ARG A 327 42.54 4.10 -12.31
CA ARG A 327 42.34 4.10 -10.85
C ARG A 327 43.06 2.95 -10.13
N ARG A 328 43.73 2.07 -10.87
CA ARG A 328 44.49 0.90 -10.36
C ARG A 328 46.01 1.02 -10.53
N ARG A 329 46.54 2.22 -10.77
CA ARG A 329 47.98 2.50 -10.72
C ARG A 329 48.28 3.53 -9.65
#